data_AF-V4AZ80-F1
#
_entry.id   AF-V4AZ80-F1
#
_cell.length_a   1.000
_cell.length_b   1.000
_cell.length_c   1.000
_cell.angle_alpha   90.00
_cell.angle_beta   90.00
_cell.angle_gamma   90.00
#
_symmetry.space_group_name_H-M   'P 1'
#
loop_
_entity.id
_entity.type
_entity.pdbx_description
1 polymer ?
#
loop_
_entity_poly.entity_id
_entity_poly.type
_entity_poly.pdbx_seq_one_letter_code
_entity_poly.pdbx_strand_id
1 'polypeptide(L)'
;MSESQTSDSDGFLSPELSASPDKNSDRFKPLMMKIQTNNVNKCVTTDGRKLHVNDIIWGKIQGFPWWPGRVMSITITKRDNGLIIAQLAHVAWFGSSTRSHMPCDEIFPFLEDFKVRYNKKKRGPYKLAIRQATMAARRTSGDGSLDTGIQHVDS
;
A
#
# COMPACT_ATOMS: atom_id res chain seq x y z
N MET A 1 -57.97 52.82 -1.43
CA MET A 1 -57.35 53.80 -2.32
C MET A 1 -55.95 53.28 -2.56
N SER A 2 -55.72 52.26 -3.40
CA SER A 2 -56.05 52.09 -4.82
C SER A 2 -55.32 53.10 -5.71
N GLU A 3 -54.67 52.55 -6.74
CA GLU A 3 -54.22 53.19 -8.00
C GLU A 3 -52.84 53.88 -7.97
N SER A 4 -52.00 53.88 -9.02
CA SER A 4 -51.97 53.22 -10.33
C SER A 4 -50.58 53.44 -10.95
N GLN A 5 -50.26 52.67 -11.99
CA GLN A 5 -49.04 52.64 -12.79
C GLN A 5 -48.80 53.90 -13.65
N THR A 6 -47.54 54.16 -14.04
CA THR A 6 -47.05 54.66 -15.37
C THR A 6 -45.49 54.61 -15.40
N SER A 7 -44.84 53.90 -16.34
CA SER A 7 -44.12 54.39 -17.56
C SER A 7 -43.08 55.52 -17.29
N ASP A 8 -41.87 55.59 -17.84
CA ASP A 8 -41.21 55.02 -19.02
C ASP A 8 -39.67 55.20 -18.88
N SER A 9 -38.94 54.67 -19.85
CA SER A 9 -37.48 54.63 -20.07
C SER A 9 -36.66 55.92 -19.85
N ASP A 10 -35.40 55.76 -19.44
CA ASP A 10 -34.25 56.47 -20.04
C ASP A 10 -32.94 55.68 -19.82
N GLY A 11 -32.21 55.44 -20.90
CA GLY A 11 -30.85 54.91 -20.87
C GLY A 11 -29.82 55.99 -20.55
N PHE A 12 -28.62 55.60 -20.12
CA PHE A 12 -27.35 56.00 -20.74
C PHE A 12 -26.14 55.42 -19.95
N LEU A 13 -25.34 54.65 -20.70
CA LEU A 13 -23.87 54.48 -20.67
C LEU A 13 -23.13 54.33 -19.32
N SER A 14 -22.64 53.10 -19.08
CA SER A 14 -21.57 52.80 -18.12
C SER A 14 -20.18 53.15 -18.69
N PRO A 15 -19.22 53.67 -17.90
CA PRO A 15 -17.85 53.85 -18.36
C PRO A 15 -17.10 52.51 -18.39
N GLU A 16 -16.53 52.16 -19.55
CA GLU A 16 -15.55 51.09 -19.72
C GLU A 16 -14.29 51.42 -18.91
N LEU A 17 -14.03 50.66 -17.84
CA LEU A 17 -12.73 50.61 -17.20
C LEU A 17 -11.83 49.66 -18.01
N SER A 18 -10.86 50.25 -18.72
CA SER A 18 -9.83 49.54 -19.45
C SER A 18 -8.86 48.81 -18.51
N ALA A 19 -9.21 47.58 -18.12
CA ALA A 19 -8.28 46.65 -17.50
C ALA A 19 -7.34 46.07 -18.57
N SER A 20 -6.10 46.55 -18.60
CA SER A 20 -5.04 45.94 -19.42
C SER A 20 -4.74 44.53 -18.93
N PRO A 21 -4.73 43.48 -19.77
CA PRO A 21 -4.28 42.16 -19.33
C PRO A 21 -2.75 42.13 -19.29
N ASP A 22 -2.19 42.09 -18.09
CA ASP A 22 -0.77 41.81 -17.86
C ASP A 22 -0.40 40.44 -18.48
N LYS A 23 0.19 40.47 -19.67
CA LYS A 23 0.77 39.32 -20.37
C LYS A 23 2.09 38.91 -19.72
N ASN A 24 2.07 38.29 -18.53
CA ASN A 24 3.28 37.65 -17.99
C ASN A 24 3.05 36.53 -16.96
N SER A 25 1.89 35.87 -16.98
CA SER A 25 1.58 34.78 -16.04
C SER A 25 2.13 33.39 -16.46
N ASP A 26 2.80 33.27 -17.62
CA ASP A 26 3.14 31.95 -18.18
C ASP A 26 4.56 31.45 -17.84
N ARG A 27 5.29 32.13 -16.93
CA ARG A 27 6.70 31.81 -16.65
C ARG A 27 6.99 30.92 -15.45
N PHE A 28 5.97 30.51 -14.70
CA PHE A 28 6.18 29.60 -13.56
C PHE A 28 5.11 28.51 -13.53
N LYS A 29 5.18 27.58 -14.49
CA LYS A 29 4.52 26.27 -14.31
C LYS A 29 5.38 25.50 -13.30
N PRO A 30 4.90 25.27 -12.06
CA PRO A 30 5.69 24.49 -11.10
C PRO A 30 5.96 23.12 -11.70
N LEU A 31 7.21 22.66 -11.63
CA LEU A 31 7.58 21.29 -11.98
C LEU A 31 6.99 20.36 -10.91
N MET A 32 5.72 20.00 -11.07
CA MET A 32 5.03 19.09 -10.16
C MET A 32 5.53 17.67 -10.44
N MET A 33 6.32 17.10 -9.53
CA MET A 33 6.68 15.67 -9.61
C MET A 33 5.43 14.80 -9.39
N LYS A 34 5.13 13.91 -10.33
CA LYS A 34 4.03 12.95 -10.18
C LYS A 34 4.51 11.73 -9.41
N ILE A 35 3.89 11.44 -8.27
CA ILE A 35 4.11 10.23 -7.47
C ILE A 35 2.91 9.31 -7.64
N GLN A 36 3.17 8.02 -7.89
CA GLN A 36 2.14 7.00 -8.05
C GLN A 36 2.40 5.83 -7.09
N THR A 37 1.37 5.44 -6.34
CA THR A 37 1.40 4.27 -5.46
C THR A 37 0.49 3.20 -6.02
N ASN A 38 1.01 2.00 -6.21
CA ASN A 38 0.27 0.87 -6.77
C ASN A 38 0.34 -0.34 -5.83
N ASN A 39 -0.76 -1.10 -5.77
CA ASN A 39 -0.76 -2.41 -5.11
C ASN A 39 -0.19 -3.46 -6.06
N VAL A 40 0.65 -4.35 -5.52
CA VAL A 40 1.25 -5.46 -6.25
C VAL A 40 1.11 -6.74 -5.44
N ASN A 41 1.09 -7.88 -6.13
CA ASN A 41 1.05 -9.19 -5.47
C ASN A 41 2.43 -9.69 -5.02
N LYS A 42 3.50 -9.07 -5.54
CA LYS A 42 4.88 -9.41 -5.22
C LYS A 42 5.81 -8.23 -5.40
N CYS A 43 6.90 -8.20 -4.63
CA CYS A 43 8.01 -7.28 -4.85
C CYS A 43 9.36 -7.99 -4.65
N VAL A 44 10.43 -7.31 -5.06
CA VAL A 44 11.81 -7.73 -4.81
C VAL A 44 12.45 -6.67 -3.93
N THR A 45 12.95 -7.11 -2.78
CA THR A 45 13.71 -6.29 -1.84
C THR A 45 15.10 -5.98 -2.39
N THR A 46 15.75 -4.98 -1.82
CA THR A 46 17.08 -4.50 -2.25
C THR A 46 18.17 -5.57 -2.18
N ASP A 47 18.03 -6.55 -1.29
CA ASP A 47 18.94 -7.70 -1.16
C ASP A 47 18.54 -8.90 -2.05
N GLY A 48 17.56 -8.73 -2.92
CA GLY A 48 17.13 -9.74 -3.89
C GLY A 48 16.08 -10.73 -3.39
N ARG A 49 15.62 -10.65 -2.13
CA ARG A 49 14.55 -11.52 -1.64
C ARG A 49 13.22 -11.17 -2.29
N LYS A 50 12.49 -12.19 -2.71
CA LYS A 50 11.12 -12.07 -3.24
C LYS A 50 10.13 -12.11 -2.10
N LEU A 51 9.21 -11.16 -2.08
CA LEU A 51 8.12 -11.09 -1.12
C LEU A 51 6.79 -11.16 -1.87
N HIS A 52 5.87 -11.99 -1.40
CA HIS A 52 4.54 -12.13 -1.95
C HIS A 52 3.47 -11.79 -0.92
N VAL A 53 2.30 -11.40 -1.42
CA VAL A 53 1.09 -11.35 -0.59
C VAL A 53 0.80 -12.76 -0.06
N ASN A 54 0.36 -12.83 1.20
CA ASN A 54 0.19 -14.03 2.02
C ASN A 54 1.46 -14.69 2.56
N ASP A 55 2.66 -14.20 2.23
CA ASP A 55 3.88 -14.72 2.83
C ASP A 55 3.86 -14.54 4.35
N ILE A 56 4.41 -15.55 5.03
CA ILE A 56 4.62 -15.51 6.47
C ILE A 56 6.03 -14.99 6.72
N ILE A 57 6.11 -13.89 7.46
CA ILE A 57 7.34 -13.15 7.67
C ILE A 57 7.63 -12.93 9.15
N TRP A 58 8.87 -12.56 9.44
CA TRP A 58 9.29 -11.89 10.66
C TRP A 58 9.35 -10.39 10.43
N GLY A 59 8.82 -9.62 11.36
CA GLY A 59 9.07 -8.18 11.43
C GLY A 59 9.51 -7.75 12.82
N LYS A 60 10.12 -6.56 12.87
CA LYS A 60 10.66 -5.99 14.10
C LYS A 60 10.09 -4.60 14.30
N ILE A 61 9.30 -4.44 15.36
CA ILE A 61 8.82 -3.13 15.82
C ILE A 61 9.59 -2.78 17.10
N GLN A 62 9.88 -1.50 17.29
CA GLN A 62 10.54 -0.99 18.49
C GLN A 62 9.76 -1.40 19.75
N GLY A 63 10.48 -1.86 20.79
CA GLY A 63 9.87 -2.32 22.04
C GLY A 63 9.36 -3.77 22.05
N PHE A 64 9.21 -4.43 20.89
CA PHE A 64 8.73 -5.82 20.78
C PHE A 64 9.84 -6.75 20.29
N PRO A 65 9.82 -8.06 20.60
CA PRO A 65 10.74 -9.01 19.95
C PRO A 65 10.43 -9.11 18.44
N TRP A 66 11.28 -9.79 17.69
CA TRP A 66 10.91 -10.23 16.34
C TRP A 66 9.59 -11.01 16.42
N TRP A 67 8.60 -10.58 15.65
CA TRP A 67 7.23 -11.10 15.72
C TRP A 67 6.80 -11.63 14.35
N PRO A 68 6.09 -12.77 14.28
CA PRO A 68 5.63 -13.29 13.01
C PRO A 68 4.35 -12.60 12.53
N GLY A 69 4.26 -12.35 11.22
CA GLY A 69 3.09 -11.75 10.58
C GLY A 69 2.81 -12.34 9.20
N ARG A 70 1.64 -12.03 8.65
CA ARG A 70 1.23 -12.33 7.28
C ARG A 70 1.19 -11.04 6.47
N VAL A 71 1.77 -11.06 5.27
CA VAL A 71 1.63 -9.98 4.30
C VAL A 71 0.21 -9.97 3.74
N MET A 72 -0.51 -8.86 3.94
CA MET A 72 -1.89 -8.67 3.46
C MET A 72 -1.93 -7.95 2.11
N SER A 73 -1.03 -6.99 1.90
CA SER A 73 -0.84 -6.30 0.63
C SER A 73 0.57 -5.74 0.54
N ILE A 74 1.03 -5.46 -0.68
CA ILE A 74 2.30 -4.81 -0.94
C ILE A 74 2.03 -3.58 -1.80
N THR A 75 2.59 -2.44 -1.43
CA THR A 75 2.52 -1.21 -2.21
C THR A 75 3.90 -0.79 -2.69
N ILE A 76 3.96 -0.37 -3.95
CA ILE A 76 5.16 0.24 -4.54
C ILE A 76 4.83 1.67 -4.92
N THR A 77 5.58 2.61 -4.36
CA THR A 77 5.49 4.03 -4.67
C THR A 77 6.62 4.41 -5.62
N LYS A 78 6.28 4.98 -6.78
CA LYS A 78 7.22 5.38 -7.82
C LYS A 78 7.05 6.85 -8.19
N ARG A 79 8.15 7.48 -8.63
CA ARG A 79 8.12 8.77 -9.35
C ARG A 79 7.78 8.55 -10.82
N ASP A 80 7.48 9.65 -11.51
CA ASP A 80 7.26 9.73 -12.96
C ASP A 80 8.40 9.14 -13.80
N ASN A 81 9.64 9.32 -13.38
CA ASN A 81 10.82 8.72 -14.02
C ASN A 81 10.97 7.20 -13.76
N GLY A 82 10.00 6.57 -13.10
CA GLY A 82 10.00 5.15 -12.78
C GLY A 82 10.78 4.76 -11.53
N LEU A 83 11.48 5.70 -10.87
CA LEU A 83 12.25 5.45 -9.65
C LEU A 83 11.32 4.99 -8.52
N ILE A 84 11.59 3.81 -7.96
CA ILE A 84 10.93 3.31 -6.75
C ILE A 84 11.46 4.11 -5.56
N ILE A 85 10.55 4.75 -4.83
CA ILE A 85 10.89 5.55 -3.63
C ILE A 85 10.39 4.92 -2.34
N ALA A 86 9.44 3.99 -2.41
CA ALA A 86 9.03 3.18 -1.27
C ALA A 86 8.49 1.82 -1.72
N GLN A 87 8.78 0.79 -0.92
CA GLN A 87 8.13 -0.52 -0.99
C GLN A 87 7.67 -0.88 0.42
N LEU A 88 6.35 -0.97 0.62
CA LEU A 88 5.77 -1.24 1.93
C LEU A 88 4.91 -2.50 1.87
N ALA A 89 5.03 -3.34 2.90
CA ALA A 89 4.13 -4.44 3.16
C ALA A 89 3.15 -4.05 4.26
N HIS A 90 1.86 -4.22 4.02
CA HIS A 90 0.85 -4.18 5.08
C HIS A 90 0.78 -5.56 5.72
N VAL A 91 1.11 -5.65 7.01
CA VAL A 91 1.29 -6.90 7.74
C VAL A 91 0.23 -7.04 8.83
N ALA A 92 -0.40 -8.20 8.92
CA ALA A 92 -1.21 -8.61 10.06
C ALA A 92 -0.40 -9.53 10.98
N TRP A 93 -0.30 -9.18 12.26
CA TRP A 93 0.54 -9.91 13.21
C TRP A 93 -0.21 -11.11 13.80
N PHE A 94 0.43 -12.28 13.81
CA PHE A 94 -0.16 -13.46 14.44
C PHE A 94 -0.28 -13.27 15.95
N GLY A 95 -1.30 -13.87 16.58
CA GLY A 95 -1.55 -13.72 18.02
C GLY A 95 -1.85 -12.28 18.47
N SER A 96 -2.24 -11.39 17.55
CA SER A 96 -2.60 -10.00 17.80
C SER A 96 -3.75 -9.56 16.89
N SER A 97 -4.47 -8.50 17.28
CA SER A 97 -5.45 -7.80 16.42
C SER A 97 -4.82 -6.66 15.61
N THR A 98 -3.53 -6.41 15.81
CA THR A 98 -2.83 -5.27 15.23
C THR A 98 -2.30 -5.55 13.83
N ARG A 99 -2.19 -4.47 13.06
CA ARG A 99 -1.62 -4.44 11.71
C ARG A 99 -0.63 -3.29 11.60
N SER A 100 0.33 -3.39 10.69
CA SER A 100 1.34 -2.35 10.50
C SER A 100 1.79 -2.28 9.05
N HIS A 101 2.28 -1.12 8.62
CA HIS A 101 3.03 -0.99 7.38
C HIS A 101 4.52 -1.09 7.69
N MET A 102 5.22 -1.98 7.01
CA MET A 102 6.65 -2.23 7.21
C MET A 102 7.39 -2.06 5.88
N PRO A 103 8.59 -1.46 5.86
CA PRO A 103 9.46 -1.52 4.69
C PRO A 103 9.70 -2.97 4.29
N CYS A 104 9.60 -3.28 2.99
CA CYS A 104 9.81 -4.64 2.52
C CYS A 104 11.22 -5.17 2.86
N ASP A 105 12.22 -4.28 2.93
CA ASP A 105 13.60 -4.64 3.30
C ASP A 105 13.75 -5.03 4.78
N GLU A 106 12.83 -4.58 5.66
CA GLU A 106 12.90 -4.81 7.12
C GLU A 106 12.11 -6.03 7.60
N ILE A 107 11.47 -6.76 6.69
CA ILE A 107 10.76 -8.01 6.99
C ILE A 107 11.50 -9.18 6.38
N PHE A 108 11.47 -10.34 7.04
CA PHE A 108 12.30 -11.50 6.70
C PHE A 108 11.49 -12.79 6.56
N PRO A 109 11.87 -13.75 5.70
CA PRO A 109 11.10 -14.98 5.53
C PRO A 109 10.99 -15.78 6.83
N PHE A 110 9.78 -16.23 7.19
CA PHE A 110 9.53 -16.83 8.50
C PHE A 110 10.32 -18.12 8.73
N LEU A 111 10.34 -19.02 7.74
CA LEU A 111 10.96 -20.35 7.87
C LEU A 111 12.49 -20.28 7.82
N GLU A 112 13.03 -19.53 6.87
CA GLU A 112 14.48 -19.40 6.64
C GLU A 112 15.18 -18.79 7.86
N ASP A 113 14.60 -17.71 8.41
CA ASP A 113 15.19 -16.97 9.52
C ASP A 113 14.70 -17.42 10.90
N PHE A 114 13.97 -18.53 10.96
CA PHE A 114 13.35 -19.01 12.20
C PHE A 114 14.37 -19.19 13.32
N LYS A 115 15.51 -19.83 13.04
CA LYS A 115 16.55 -20.11 14.04
C LYS A 115 17.14 -18.84 14.65
N VAL A 116 17.29 -17.78 13.84
CA VAL A 116 17.94 -16.53 14.25
C VAL A 116 16.96 -15.61 14.98
N ARG A 117 15.68 -15.59 14.58
CA ARG A 117 14.69 -14.62 15.10
C ARG A 117 13.81 -15.17 16.22
N TYR A 118 13.70 -16.49 16.34
CA TYR A 118 12.87 -17.10 17.37
C TYR A 118 13.45 -16.95 18.77
N ASN A 119 12.70 -16.28 19.65
CA ASN A 119 13.05 -16.15 21.06
C ASN A 119 12.43 -17.29 21.90
N LYS A 120 13.22 -18.33 22.18
CA LYS A 120 12.79 -19.50 22.97
C LYS A 120 12.30 -19.15 24.38
N LYS A 121 12.83 -18.09 24.99
CA LYS A 121 12.55 -17.71 26.39
C LYS A 121 11.16 -17.08 26.55
N LYS A 122 10.64 -16.40 25.52
CA LYS A 122 9.32 -15.74 25.54
C LYS A 122 8.17 -16.75 25.70
N ARG A 123 7.04 -16.28 26.25
CA ARG A 123 5.85 -17.08 26.59
C ARG A 123 4.57 -16.35 26.17
N GLY A 124 3.42 -16.96 26.47
CA GLY A 124 2.10 -16.34 26.27
C GLY A 124 1.80 -16.06 24.78
N PRO A 125 1.27 -14.86 24.46
CA PRO A 125 0.86 -14.49 23.10
C PRO A 125 1.95 -14.71 22.04
N TYR A 126 3.22 -14.55 22.41
CA TYR A 126 4.33 -14.81 21.50
C TYR A 126 4.36 -16.27 21.01
N LYS A 127 4.23 -17.24 21.93
CA LYS A 127 4.24 -18.66 21.55
C LYS A 127 3.00 -19.03 20.74
N LEU A 128 1.86 -18.42 21.04
CA LEU A 128 0.64 -18.56 20.24
C LEU A 128 0.87 -18.05 18.80
N ALA A 129 1.46 -16.85 18.66
CA ALA A 129 1.81 -16.27 17.38
C ALA A 129 2.76 -17.17 16.56
N ILE A 130 3.80 -17.71 17.20
CA ILE A 130 4.73 -18.67 16.57
C ILE A 130 4.01 -19.92 16.09
N ARG A 131 3.10 -20.49 16.90
CA ARG A 131 2.33 -21.68 16.52
C ARG A 131 1.44 -21.38 15.31
N GLN A 132 0.70 -20.28 15.33
CA GLN A 132 -0.17 -19.87 14.22
C GLN A 132 0.62 -19.62 12.92
N ALA A 133 1.74 -18.89 13.01
CA ALA A 133 2.62 -18.64 11.88
C ALA A 133 3.21 -19.92 11.30
N THR A 134 3.63 -20.87 12.16
CA THR A 134 4.14 -22.17 11.73
C THR A 134 3.10 -22.99 10.98
N MET A 135 1.84 -22.98 11.44
CA MET A 135 0.74 -23.65 10.73
C MET A 135 0.43 -22.99 9.39
N ALA A 136 0.48 -21.67 9.32
CA ALA A 136 0.23 -20.92 8.09
C ALA A 136 1.33 -21.10 7.05
N ALA A 137 2.60 -21.03 7.46
CA ALA A 137 3.76 -21.09 6.56
C ALA A 137 3.88 -22.44 5.84
N ARG A 138 3.44 -23.52 6.49
CA ARG A 138 3.39 -24.85 5.88
C ARG A 138 2.39 -24.96 4.72
N ARG A 139 1.37 -24.11 4.69
CA ARG A 139 0.33 -24.12 3.64
C ARG A 139 0.73 -23.28 2.42
N THR A 140 1.51 -22.22 2.64
CA THR A 140 1.95 -21.31 1.56
C THR A 140 3.08 -21.90 0.72
N SER A 141 3.82 -22.88 1.22
CA SER A 141 4.89 -23.57 0.47
C SER A 141 4.40 -24.64 -0.51
N GLY A 142 3.08 -24.87 -0.61
CA GLY A 142 2.52 -26.04 -1.30
C GLY A 142 1.52 -25.77 -2.42
N ASP A 143 1.26 -24.52 -2.80
CA ASP A 143 0.23 -24.20 -3.80
C ASP A 143 0.81 -23.48 -5.03
N GLY A 144 1.40 -24.28 -5.91
CA GLY A 144 1.92 -23.85 -7.20
C GLY A 144 1.74 -24.88 -8.33
N SER A 145 0.94 -25.94 -8.11
CA SER A 145 0.51 -26.86 -9.18
C SER A 145 -0.58 -27.81 -8.66
N LEU A 146 -1.83 -27.47 -8.94
CA LEU A 146 -2.86 -28.48 -9.18
C LEU A 146 -3.41 -28.18 -10.57
N ASP A 147 -2.68 -28.67 -11.58
CA ASP A 147 -3.18 -28.75 -12.94
C ASP A 147 -4.31 -29.79 -12.98
N THR A 148 -5.43 -29.37 -13.55
CA THR A 148 -6.66 -30.11 -13.74
C THR A 148 -6.45 -31.21 -14.77
N GLY A 149 -6.33 -32.46 -14.31
CA GLY A 149 -6.36 -33.65 -15.18
C GLY A 149 -7.58 -34.50 -14.91
N ILE A 150 -8.73 -34.14 -15.47
CA ILE A 150 -9.84 -35.08 -15.66
C ILE A 150 -9.40 -36.05 -16.76
N GLN A 151 -9.14 -37.32 -16.41
CA GLN A 151 -9.13 -38.40 -17.39
C GLN A 151 -10.51 -39.06 -17.38
N HIS A 152 -11.28 -38.78 -18.43
CA HIS A 152 -12.37 -39.64 -18.89
C HIS A 152 -11.78 -41.03 -19.15
N VAL A 153 -12.37 -42.06 -18.54
CA VAL A 153 -12.17 -43.45 -18.91
C VAL A 153 -13.45 -43.91 -19.59
N ASP A 154 -13.44 -43.88 -20.93
CA ASP A 154 -14.36 -44.66 -21.74
C ASP A 154 -13.64 -45.92 -22.19
N SER A 155 -14.22 -47.08 -21.88
CA SER A 155 -14.19 -48.32 -22.67
C SER A 155 -15.26 -49.27 -22.15
#